data_AF-A0A7V9VBM1-F1
#
_entry.id   AF-A0A7V9VBM1-F1
#
_cell.length_a   1.000
_cell.length_b   1.000
_cell.length_c   1.000
_cell.angle_alpha   90.00
_cell.angle_beta   90.00
_cell.angle_gamma   90.00
#
_symmetry.space_group_name_H-M   'P 1'
#
loop_
_entity.id
_entity.type
_entity.pdbx_description
1 polymer ?
#
loop_
_entity_poly.entity_id
_entity_poly.type
_entity_poly.pdbx_seq_one_letter_code
_entity_poly.pdbx_strand_id
1 'polypeptide(L)'
;AGTDQTLESLPDPGPGPAEEALATARRAEVDLALDDLPDEQRSVLLLYAAGYSQPEIADQTGAPLGTVKSRMRLGMRRLRDVLQDDAPGARAP
;
A
#
# COMPACT_ATOMS: atom_id res chain seq x y z
N ALA A 1 -43.29 -26.59 20.63
CA ALA A 1 -41.85 -26.34 20.48
C ALA A 1 -41.65 -25.68 19.13
N GLY A 2 -41.24 -24.41 19.10
CA GLY A 2 -41.20 -23.66 17.85
C GLY A 2 -40.72 -22.24 18.08
N THR A 3 -39.44 -22.08 18.38
CA THR A 3 -38.71 -20.84 18.13
C THR A 3 -37.43 -21.25 17.42
N ASP A 4 -37.58 -21.53 16.13
CA ASP A 4 -36.48 -21.44 15.18
C ASP A 4 -36.16 -19.94 15.08
N GLN A 5 -35.37 -19.46 16.04
CA GLN A 5 -34.84 -18.11 16.00
C GLN A 5 -33.66 -18.17 15.05
N THR A 6 -33.97 -18.08 13.75
CA THR A 6 -33.00 -17.71 12.73
C THR A 6 -32.42 -16.37 13.17
N LEU A 7 -31.22 -16.41 13.76
CA LEU A 7 -30.40 -15.23 14.02
C LEU A 7 -30.15 -14.59 12.67
N GLU A 8 -30.98 -13.61 12.31
CA GLU A 8 -30.79 -12.74 11.17
C GLU A 8 -29.39 -12.12 11.30
N SER A 9 -28.49 -12.54 10.41
CA SER A 9 -27.16 -11.96 10.25
C SER A 9 -27.36 -10.50 9.88
N LEU A 10 -27.19 -9.60 10.85
CA LEU A 10 -27.17 -8.17 10.58
C LEU A 10 -26.06 -7.89 9.56
N PRO A 11 -26.33 -7.09 8.51
CA PRO A 11 -25.31 -6.70 7.56
C PRO A 11 -24.21 -5.91 8.28
N ASP A 12 -22.96 -6.23 7.94
CA ASP A 12 -21.79 -5.46 8.40
C ASP A 12 -21.98 -4.00 7.93
N PRO A 13 -22.10 -3.02 8.86
CA PRO A 13 -22.36 -1.62 8.51
C PRO A 13 -21.20 -0.98 7.73
N GLY A 14 -20.10 -1.71 7.49
CA GLY A 14 -18.90 -1.17 6.90
C GLY A 14 -18.15 -0.28 7.90
N PRO A 15 -17.03 0.32 7.46
CA PRO A 15 -16.21 1.12 8.34
C PRO A 15 -16.94 2.36 8.84
N GLY A 16 -16.80 2.65 10.13
CA GLY A 16 -17.35 3.88 10.71
C GLY A 16 -16.57 5.13 10.28
N PRO A 17 -17.12 6.36 10.48
CA PRO A 17 -16.46 7.60 10.05
C PRO A 17 -15.03 7.78 10.58
N ALA A 18 -14.74 7.31 11.80
CA ALA A 18 -13.39 7.35 12.37
C ALA A 18 -12.42 6.39 11.66
N GLU A 19 -12.89 5.21 11.25
CA GLU A 19 -12.09 4.22 10.51
C GLU A 19 -11.81 4.70 9.09
N GLU A 20 -12.81 5.31 8.43
CA GLU A 20 -12.64 5.96 7.12
C GLU A 20 -11.64 7.12 7.17
N ALA A 21 -11.70 7.96 8.22
CA ALA A 21 -10.76 9.05 8.42
C ALA A 21 -9.32 8.53 8.62
N LEU A 22 -9.13 7.46 9.41
CA LEU A 22 -7.83 6.83 9.60
C LEU A 22 -7.30 6.20 8.30
N ALA A 23 -8.16 5.53 7.53
CA ALA A 23 -7.79 4.96 6.24
C ALA A 23 -7.36 6.04 5.24
N THR A 24 -8.07 7.16 5.22
CA THR A 24 -7.74 8.33 4.39
C THR A 24 -6.39 8.93 4.79
N ALA A 25 -6.14 9.11 6.08
CA ALA A 25 -4.86 9.61 6.58
C ALA A 25 -3.69 8.70 6.20
N ARG A 26 -3.82 7.38 6.43
CA ARG A 26 -2.80 6.40 6.03
C ARG A 26 -2.55 6.41 4.52
N ARG A 27 -3.59 6.59 3.70
CA ARG A 27 -3.43 6.66 2.26
C ARG A 27 -2.65 7.91 1.84
N ALA A 28 -2.94 9.05 2.46
CA ALA A 28 -2.18 10.28 2.22
C ALA A 28 -0.69 10.13 2.58
N GLU A 29 -0.37 9.46 3.69
CA GLU A 29 1.02 9.14 4.07
C GLU A 29 1.72 8.28 3.00
N VAL A 30 1.05 7.25 2.49
CA VAL A 30 1.59 6.40 1.42
C VAL A 30 1.78 7.18 0.12
N ASP A 31 0.82 8.03 -0.25
CA ASP A 31 0.92 8.85 -1.45
C ASP A 31 2.11 9.82 -1.36
N LEU A 32 2.32 10.47 -0.20
CA LEU A 32 3.48 11.33 0.05
C LEU A 32 4.80 10.55 0.03
N ALA A 33 4.83 9.34 0.59
CA ALA A 33 6.02 8.49 0.57
C ALA A 33 6.36 8.02 -0.85
N LEU A 34 5.36 7.71 -1.66
CA LEU A 34 5.54 7.46 -3.10
C LEU A 34 6.04 8.71 -3.81
N ASP A 35 5.54 9.89 -3.41
CA ASP A 35 5.95 11.20 -3.93
C ASP A 35 7.45 11.51 -3.77
N ASP A 36 8.11 10.97 -2.74
CA ASP A 36 9.55 11.14 -2.49
C ASP A 36 10.45 10.20 -3.32
N LEU A 37 9.87 9.19 -3.98
CA LEU A 37 10.67 8.23 -4.73
C LEU A 37 11.09 8.79 -6.10
N PRO A 38 12.32 8.46 -6.58
CA PRO A 38 12.68 8.66 -7.97
C PRO A 38 11.67 7.98 -8.90
N ASP A 39 11.35 8.62 -10.03
CA ASP A 39 10.29 8.21 -10.96
C ASP A 39 10.43 6.74 -11.41
N GLU A 40 11.66 6.27 -11.65
CA GLU A 40 11.90 4.90 -12.07
C GLU A 40 11.67 3.88 -10.96
N GLN A 41 11.81 4.27 -9.70
CA GLN A 41 11.47 3.42 -8.55
C GLN A 41 9.97 3.43 -8.30
N ARG A 42 9.33 4.61 -8.37
CA ARG A 42 7.88 4.72 -8.21
C ARG A 42 7.12 3.95 -9.28
N SER A 43 7.47 4.12 -10.55
CA SER A 43 6.79 3.47 -11.68
C SER A 43 6.76 1.95 -11.55
N VAL A 44 7.89 1.31 -11.18
CA VAL A 44 7.93 -0.15 -10.99
C VAL A 44 7.07 -0.60 -9.81
N LEU A 45 6.95 0.20 -8.75
CA LEU A 45 6.11 -0.12 -7.59
C LEU A 45 4.62 0.05 -7.90
N LEU A 46 4.24 1.09 -8.65
CA LEU A 46 2.86 1.31 -9.08
C LEU A 46 2.39 0.19 -10.01
N LEU A 47 3.21 -0.23 -10.97
CA LEU A 47 2.89 -1.36 -11.84
C LEU A 47 2.79 -2.68 -11.05
N TYR A 48 3.70 -2.91 -10.09
CA TYR A 48 3.61 -4.08 -9.22
C TYR A 48 2.34 -4.08 -8.37
N ALA A 49 1.97 -2.93 -7.79
CA ALA A 49 0.72 -2.77 -7.05
C ALA A 49 -0.53 -2.94 -7.93
N ALA A 50 -0.42 -2.61 -9.22
CA ALA A 50 -1.45 -2.87 -10.23
C ALA A 50 -1.51 -4.34 -10.69
N GLY A 51 -0.67 -5.23 -10.15
CA GLY A 51 -0.72 -6.67 -10.39
C GLY A 51 0.22 -7.20 -11.48
N TYR A 52 1.07 -6.34 -12.06
CA TYR A 52 2.04 -6.78 -13.06
C TYR A 52 3.17 -7.59 -12.41
N SER A 53 3.58 -8.67 -13.07
CA SER A 53 4.77 -9.44 -12.71
C SER A 53 6.05 -8.70 -13.07
N GLN A 54 7.17 -9.07 -12.45
CA GLN A 54 8.47 -8.41 -12.72
C GLN A 54 8.92 -8.49 -14.18
N PRO A 55 8.72 -9.62 -14.92
CA PRO A 55 8.94 -9.66 -16.36
C PRO A 55 8.04 -8.70 -17.14
N GLU A 56 6.74 -8.66 -16.85
CA GLU A 56 5.82 -7.73 -17.54
C GLU A 56 6.18 -6.26 -17.28
N ILE A 57 6.66 -5.94 -16.07
CA ILE A 57 7.19 -4.60 -15.75
C ILE A 57 8.47 -4.31 -16.57
N ALA A 58 9.36 -5.30 -16.74
CA ALA A 58 10.56 -5.15 -17.56
C ALA A 58 10.18 -4.86 -19.02
N ASP A 59 9.21 -5.58 -19.55
CA ASP A 59 8.69 -5.37 -20.90
C ASP A 59 8.02 -3.99 -21.05
N GLN A 60 7.19 -3.59 -20.10
CA GLN A 60 6.48 -2.30 -20.11
C GLN A 60 7.42 -1.10 -19.99
N THR A 61 8.50 -1.23 -19.21
CA THR A 61 9.44 -0.12 -18.93
C THR A 61 10.67 -0.12 -19.84
N GLY A 62 10.90 -1.19 -20.60
CA GLY A 62 12.13 -1.40 -21.38
C GLY A 62 13.39 -1.61 -20.53
N ALA A 63 13.25 -1.72 -19.20
CA ALA A 63 14.39 -1.91 -18.30
C ALA A 63 14.74 -3.41 -18.17
N PRO A 64 16.03 -3.78 -18.05
CA PRO A 64 16.40 -5.16 -17.75
C PRO A 64 15.74 -5.68 -16.47
N LEU A 65 15.37 -6.96 -16.43
CA LEU A 65 14.72 -7.57 -15.26
C LEU A 65 15.52 -7.40 -13.95
N GLY A 66 16.86 -7.45 -14.03
CA GLY A 66 17.73 -7.16 -12.89
C GLY A 66 17.60 -5.72 -12.39
N THR A 67 17.44 -4.76 -13.31
CA THR A 67 17.19 -3.35 -13.01
C THR A 67 15.84 -3.16 -12.34
N VAL A 68 14.77 -3.79 -12.84
CA VAL A 68 13.44 -3.79 -12.22
C VAL A 68 13.52 -4.27 -10.76
N LYS A 69 14.13 -5.44 -10.54
CA LYS A 69 14.34 -5.98 -9.17
C LYS A 69 15.11 -5.01 -8.27
N SER A 70 16.16 -4.38 -8.80
CA SER A 70 16.96 -3.43 -8.03
C SER A 70 16.18 -2.16 -7.66
N ARG A 71 15.37 -1.64 -8.58
CA ARG A 71 14.49 -0.46 -8.38
C ARG A 71 13.39 -0.76 -7.37
N MET A 72 12.72 -1.91 -7.50
CA MET A 72 11.72 -2.35 -6.51
C MET A 72 12.32 -2.47 -5.12
N ARG A 73 13.49 -3.09 -4.99
CA ARG A 73 14.18 -3.27 -3.71
C ARG A 73 14.56 -1.92 -3.07
N LEU A 74 15.05 -0.96 -3.86
CA LEU A 74 15.41 0.37 -3.37
C LEU A 74 14.16 1.18 -2.97
N GLY A 75 13.13 1.20 -3.81
CA GLY A 75 11.89 1.90 -3.54
C GLY A 75 11.15 1.35 -2.31
N MET A 76 11.03 0.01 -2.18
CA MET A 76 10.42 -0.62 -1.00
C MET A 76 11.16 -0.32 0.30
N ARG A 77 12.50 -0.22 0.25
CA ARG A 77 13.27 0.21 1.43
C ARG A 77 12.95 1.65 1.79
N ARG A 78 12.96 2.55 0.82
CA ARG A 78 12.68 3.96 1.05
C ARG A 78 11.26 4.19 1.60
N LEU A 79 10.26 3.49 1.04
CA LEU A 79 8.89 3.52 1.57
C LEU A 79 8.82 3.03 3.01
N ARG A 80 9.56 1.95 3.34
CA ARG A 80 9.63 1.46 4.71
C ARG A 80 10.22 2.51 5.64
N ASP A 81 11.32 3.14 5.26
CA ASP A 81 11.99 4.14 6.09
C ASP A 81 11.04 5.32 6.38
N VAL A 82 10.39 5.87 5.34
CA VAL A 82 9.45 7.00 5.48
C VAL A 82 8.23 6.62 6.33
N LEU A 83 7.62 5.47 6.08
CA LEU A 83 6.39 5.05 6.77
C LEU A 83 6.66 4.50 8.19
N GLN A 84 7.90 4.10 8.51
CA GLN A 84 8.28 3.72 9.87
C GLN A 84 8.64 4.94 10.74
N ASP A 85 9.20 5.99 10.14
CA ASP A 85 9.51 7.24 10.84
C ASP A 85 8.23 8.02 11.23
N ASP A 86 7.14 7.87 10.47
CA ASP A 86 5.83 8.49 10.75
C ASP A 86 4.91 7.63 11.64
N ALA A 87 5.34 6.44 12.07
CA ALA A 87 4.54 5.61 12.98
C ALA A 87 4.27 6.37 14.30
N PRO A 88 3.01 6.43 14.80
CA PRO A 88 2.68 7.05 16.07
C PRO A 88 3.33 6.24 17.21
N GLY A 89 4.58 6.59 17.53
CA GLY A 89 5.46 5.86 18.45
C GLY A 89 6.96 6.01 18.14
N ALA A 90 7.33 6.40 16.91
CA ALA A 90 8.73 6.62 16.52
C ALA A 90 9.28 8.03 16.84
N ARG A 91 8.41 8.98 17.23
CA ARG A 91 8.80 10.31 17.72
C ARG A 91 8.83 10.36 19.25
N ALA A 92 10.01 10.13 19.82
CA ALA A 92 10.41 10.60 21.15
C ALA A 92 11.88 11.07 21.06
N PRO A 93 12.29 12.09 21.85
CA PRO A 93 13.48 12.92 21.58
C PRO A 93 14.82 12.20 21.69
#